data_AF-A0A523WAS7-F1
#
_entry.id   AF-A0A523WAS7-F1
#
_cell.length_a   1.000
_cell.length_b   1.000
_cell.length_c   1.000
_cell.angle_alpha   90.00
_cell.angle_beta   90.00
_cell.angle_gamma   90.00
#
_symmetry.space_group_name_H-M   'P 1'
#
loop_
_entity.id
_entity.type
_entity.pdbx_description
1 polymer ?
#
loop_
_entity_poly.entity_id
_entity_poly.type
_entity_poly.pdbx_seq_one_letter_code
_entity_poly.pdbx_strand_id
1 'polypeptide(L)'
;MGSPSERECKEKLNKINEKLNKRARNIRKDFANIAKMKVEVLKKSEEVRRSAERDIDKIEGKITKSKDLAPESKKRLRSEIITLRNTIKQEYVELKTQISRTLIPA
;
A
#
# COMPACT_ATOMS: atom_id res chain seq x y z
N MET A 1 -24.32 53.91 18.34
CA MET A 1 -24.18 52.65 17.57
C MET A 1 -22.99 52.82 16.63
N GLY A 2 -21.80 52.38 17.04
CA GLY A 2 -20.56 52.60 16.27
C GLY A 2 -20.34 51.50 15.25
N SER A 3 -20.28 51.86 13.97
CA SER A 3 -19.91 50.94 12.89
C SER A 3 -18.46 50.48 13.05
N PRO A 4 -18.12 49.21 12.73
CA PRO A 4 -16.75 48.73 12.82
C PRO A 4 -15.83 49.58 11.93
N SER A 5 -14.66 49.97 12.46
CA SER A 5 -13.68 50.71 11.67
C SER A 5 -13.09 49.82 10.56
N GLU A 6 -12.69 50.43 9.45
CA GLU A 6 -12.02 49.72 8.35
C GLU A 6 -10.80 48.92 8.86
N ARG A 7 -10.08 49.47 9.83
CA ARG A 7 -8.95 48.81 10.50
C ARG A 7 -9.37 47.52 11.19
N GLU A 8 -10.44 47.54 11.97
CA GLU A 8 -10.97 46.33 12.64
C GLU A 8 -11.42 45.27 11.64
N CYS A 9 -12.07 45.69 10.54
CA CYS A 9 -12.44 44.78 9.45
C CYS A 9 -11.21 44.14 8.80
N LYS A 10 -10.16 44.93 8.52
CA LYS A 10 -8.90 44.44 7.94
C LYS A 10 -8.17 43.47 8.87
N GLU A 11 -8.14 43.73 10.17
CA GLU A 11 -7.56 42.82 11.16
C GLU A 11 -8.32 41.49 11.24
N LYS A 12 -9.67 41.52 11.18
CA LYS A 12 -10.49 40.29 11.13
C LYS A 12 -10.23 39.49 9.85
N LEU A 13 -10.12 40.15 8.69
CA LEU A 13 -9.79 39.50 7.43
C LEU A 13 -8.41 38.84 7.46
N ASN A 14 -7.39 39.52 8.01
CA ASN A 14 -6.05 38.96 8.17
C ASN A 14 -6.06 37.71 9.06
N LYS A 15 -6.76 37.74 10.20
CA LYS A 15 -6.92 36.57 11.09
C LYS A 15 -7.60 35.39 10.40
N ILE A 16 -8.60 35.64 9.54
CA ILE A 16 -9.26 34.59 8.75
C ILE A 16 -8.25 33.99 7.76
N ASN A 17 -7.49 34.83 7.06
CA ASN A 17 -6.50 34.37 6.08
C ASN A 17 -5.39 33.52 6.75
N GLU A 18 -4.88 33.94 7.91
CA GLU A 18 -3.92 33.16 8.70
C GLU A 18 -4.48 31.80 9.12
N LYS A 19 -5.73 31.75 9.61
CA LYS A 19 -6.40 30.50 9.96
C LYS A 19 -6.57 29.58 8.75
N LEU A 20 -6.96 30.11 7.61
CA LEU A 20 -7.08 29.35 6.36
C LEU A 20 -5.72 28.78 5.93
N ASN A 21 -4.67 29.60 5.95
CA ASN A 21 -3.32 29.15 5.60
C ASN A 21 -2.81 28.06 6.54
N LYS A 22 -3.07 28.17 7.85
CA LYS A 22 -2.70 27.14 8.83
C LYS A 22 -3.46 25.84 8.57
N ARG A 23 -4.77 25.90 8.32
CA ARG A 23 -5.59 24.72 7.97
C ARG A 23 -5.11 24.06 6.68
N ALA A 24 -4.84 24.85 5.63
CA ALA A 24 -4.33 24.34 4.36
C ALA A 24 -2.97 23.63 4.53
N ARG A 25 -2.07 24.16 5.36
CA ARG A 25 -0.79 23.51 5.68
C ARG A 25 -0.98 22.17 6.40
N ASN A 26 -1.89 22.12 7.38
CA ASN A 26 -2.19 20.88 8.09
C ASN A 26 -2.76 19.81 7.14
N ILE A 27 -3.74 20.19 6.31
CA ILE A 27 -4.33 19.28 5.31
C ILE A 27 -3.25 18.72 4.37
N ARG A 28 -2.34 19.57 3.86
CA ARG A 28 -1.22 19.12 3.02
C ARG A 28 -0.29 18.16 3.74
N LYS A 29 -0.05 18.37 5.05
CA LYS A 29 0.76 17.47 5.87
C LYS A 29 0.08 16.10 6.03
N ASP A 30 -1.23 16.09 6.25
CA ASP A 30 -2.00 14.85 6.37
C ASP A 30 -1.98 14.06 5.06
N PHE A 31 -2.14 14.73 3.91
CA PHE A 31 -1.95 14.11 2.59
C PHE A 31 -0.56 13.50 2.41
N ALA A 32 0.50 14.21 2.83
CA ALA A 32 1.85 13.67 2.76
C ALA A 32 2.03 12.42 3.64
N ASN A 33 1.39 12.38 4.82
CA ASN A 33 1.42 11.21 5.70
C ASN A 33 0.67 10.03 5.08
N ILE A 34 -0.51 10.25 4.49
CA ILE A 34 -1.27 9.20 3.79
C ILE A 34 -0.44 8.65 2.62
N ALA A 35 0.21 9.52 1.84
CA ALA A 35 1.07 9.10 0.74
C ALA A 35 2.25 8.23 1.22
N LYS A 36 2.89 8.58 2.35
CA LYS A 36 3.94 7.77 2.97
C LYS A 36 3.42 6.40 3.41
N MET A 37 2.28 6.37 4.11
CA MET A 37 1.66 5.11 4.54
C MET A 37 1.35 4.21 3.35
N LYS A 38 0.84 4.75 2.24
CA LYS A 38 0.59 4.00 1.01
C LYS A 38 1.86 3.35 0.46
N VAL A 39 2.97 4.10 0.40
CA VAL A 39 4.26 3.57 -0.05
C VAL A 39 4.75 2.46 0.87
N GLU A 40 4.62 2.61 2.19
CA GLU A 40 5.01 1.58 3.15
C GLU A 40 4.18 0.30 3.01
N VAL A 41 2.86 0.42 2.83
CA VAL A 41 1.99 -0.74 2.62
C VAL A 41 2.32 -1.45 1.31
N LEU A 42 2.64 -0.71 0.23
CA LEU A 42 3.11 -1.30 -1.03
C LEU A 42 4.45 -2.03 -0.88
N LYS A 43 5.37 -1.52 -0.05
CA LYS A 43 6.62 -2.22 0.24
C LYS A 43 6.37 -3.52 1.00
N LYS A 44 5.52 -3.49 2.03
CA LYS A 44 5.15 -4.67 2.80
C LYS A 44 4.48 -5.75 1.94
N SER A 45 3.58 -5.37 1.02
CA SER A 45 2.94 -6.35 0.14
C SER A 45 3.96 -7.01 -0.81
N GLU A 46 4.93 -6.26 -1.31
CA GLU A 46 6.02 -6.78 -2.13
C GLU A 46 6.96 -7.71 -1.33
N GLU A 47 7.26 -7.37 -0.08
CA GLU A 47 8.05 -8.21 0.81
C GLU A 47 7.37 -9.56 1.10
N VAL A 48 6.06 -9.54 1.37
CA VAL A 48 5.26 -10.76 1.58
C VAL A 48 5.29 -11.64 0.33
N ARG A 49 5.04 -11.05 -0.86
CA ARG A 49 5.12 -11.77 -2.14
C ARG A 49 6.46 -12.46 -2.31
N ARG A 50 7.57 -11.72 -2.14
CA ARG A 50 8.94 -12.26 -2.28
C ARG A 50 9.27 -13.30 -1.23
N SER A 51 8.73 -13.18 -0.01
CA SER A 51 8.93 -14.18 1.02
C SER A 51 8.24 -15.49 0.65
N ALA A 52 6.97 -15.44 0.24
CA ALA A 52 6.21 -16.61 -0.17
C ALA A 52 6.83 -17.30 -1.40
N GLU A 53 7.27 -16.52 -2.40
CA GLU A 53 7.99 -17.05 -3.57
C GLU A 53 9.28 -17.79 -3.17
N ARG A 54 10.09 -17.20 -2.28
CA ARG A 54 11.32 -17.85 -1.78
C ARG A 54 11.04 -19.14 -1.04
N ASP A 55 9.97 -19.22 -0.26
CA ASP A 55 9.62 -20.44 0.47
C ASP A 55 9.11 -21.54 -0.48
N ILE A 56 8.36 -21.18 -1.52
CA ILE A 56 8.02 -22.08 -2.61
C ILE A 56 9.28 -22.61 -3.31
N ASP A 57 10.23 -21.75 -3.66
CA ASP A 57 11.46 -22.15 -4.35
C ASP A 57 12.28 -23.16 -3.51
N LYS A 58 12.35 -22.95 -2.19
CA LYS A 58 12.99 -23.91 -1.28
C LYS A 58 12.28 -25.27 -1.29
N ILE A 59 10.95 -25.28 -1.26
CA ILE A 59 10.15 -26.52 -1.28
C ILE A 59 10.31 -27.23 -2.63
N GLU A 60 10.23 -26.50 -3.75
CA GLU A 60 10.42 -27.03 -5.10
C GLU A 60 11.81 -27.67 -5.26
N GLY A 61 12.84 -27.00 -4.71
CA GLY A 61 14.20 -27.52 -4.68
C GLY A 61 14.31 -28.84 -3.88
N LYS A 62 13.64 -28.94 -2.73
CA LYS A 62 13.60 -30.18 -1.92
C LYS A 62 12.89 -31.31 -2.66
N ILE A 63 11.74 -31.03 -3.28
CA ILE A 63 10.98 -32.03 -4.06
C ILE A 63 11.81 -32.56 -5.22
N THR A 64 12.49 -31.68 -5.94
CA THR A 64 13.29 -32.05 -7.11
C THR A 64 14.47 -32.94 -6.71
N LYS A 65 15.13 -32.64 -5.58
CA LYS A 65 16.29 -33.40 -5.07
C LYS A 65 15.93 -34.66 -4.28
N SER A 66 14.69 -34.80 -3.81
CA SER A 66 14.26 -35.94 -3.01
C SER A 66 14.37 -37.24 -3.79
N LYS A 67 14.99 -38.26 -3.20
CA LYS A 67 15.04 -39.62 -3.75
C LYS A 67 13.87 -40.48 -3.29
N ASP A 68 13.21 -40.08 -2.20
CA ASP A 68 12.14 -40.84 -1.54
C ASP A 68 10.75 -40.59 -2.17
N LEU A 69 10.61 -39.53 -2.95
CA LEU A 69 9.36 -39.22 -3.65
C LEU A 69 9.26 -39.95 -4.99
N ALA A 70 8.17 -40.69 -5.17
CA ALA A 70 7.80 -41.29 -6.44
C ALA A 70 7.63 -40.22 -7.55
N PRO A 71 7.89 -40.54 -8.82
CA PRO A 71 7.75 -39.60 -9.94
C PRO A 71 6.35 -38.98 -10.03
N GLU A 72 5.30 -39.75 -9.77
CA GLU A 72 3.92 -39.27 -9.80
C GLU A 72 3.64 -38.26 -8.67
N SER A 73 4.13 -38.53 -7.46
CA SER A 73 4.03 -37.61 -6.32
C SER A 73 4.75 -36.29 -6.62
N LYS A 74 5.95 -36.35 -7.23
CA LYS A 74 6.67 -35.14 -7.66
C LYS A 74 5.87 -34.35 -8.70
N LYS A 75 5.22 -35.02 -9.64
CA LYS A 75 4.36 -34.37 -10.65
C LYS A 75 3.18 -33.67 -10.00
N ARG A 76 2.48 -34.33 -9.06
CA ARG A 76 1.35 -33.73 -8.32
C ARG A 76 1.79 -32.50 -7.52
N LEU A 77 2.87 -32.62 -6.75
CA LEU A 77 3.38 -31.51 -5.92
C LEU A 77 3.84 -30.32 -6.77
N ARG A 78 4.40 -30.54 -7.97
CA ARG A 78 4.73 -29.47 -8.91
C ARG A 78 3.48 -28.75 -9.41
N SER A 79 2.40 -29.47 -9.70
CA SER A 79 1.13 -28.84 -10.07
C SER A 79 0.57 -27.98 -8.94
N GLU A 80 0.65 -28.45 -7.68
CA GLU A 80 0.25 -27.66 -6.51
C GLU A 80 1.09 -26.39 -6.34
N ILE A 81 2.41 -26.48 -6.56
CA ILE A 81 3.32 -25.32 -6.57
C ILE A 81 2.92 -24.29 -7.63
N ILE A 82 2.56 -24.74 -8.84
CA ILE A 82 2.11 -23.84 -9.92
C ILE A 82 0.83 -23.12 -9.49
N THR A 83 -0.14 -23.84 -8.92
CA THR A 83 -1.36 -23.24 -8.40
C THR A 83 -1.06 -22.20 -7.33
N LEU A 84 -0.21 -22.53 -6.35
CA LEU A 84 0.17 -21.60 -5.27
C LEU A 84 0.86 -20.34 -5.80
N ARG A 85 1.77 -20.46 -6.77
CA ARG A 85 2.41 -19.31 -7.42
C ARG A 85 1.38 -18.40 -8.11
N ASN A 86 0.39 -18.98 -8.78
CA ASN A 86 -0.67 -18.22 -9.43
C ASN A 86 -1.54 -17.50 -8.40
N THR A 87 -1.91 -18.15 -7.30
CA THR A 87 -2.66 -17.54 -6.19
C THR A 87 -1.90 -16.35 -5.60
N ILE A 88 -0.62 -16.51 -5.26
CA ILE A 88 0.22 -15.42 -4.72
C ILE A 88 0.26 -14.24 -5.68
N LYS A 89 0.42 -14.50 -6.99
CA LYS A 89 0.44 -13.45 -8.01
C LYS A 89 -0.90 -12.71 -8.07
N GLN A 90 -2.01 -13.45 -8.04
CA GLN A 90 -3.35 -12.87 -8.11
C GLN A 90 -3.66 -12.02 -6.87
N GLU A 91 -3.45 -12.55 -5.67
CA GLU A 91 -3.65 -11.85 -4.41
C GLU A 91 -2.79 -10.58 -4.33
N TYR A 92 -1.53 -10.66 -4.75
CA TYR A 92 -0.65 -9.48 -4.78
C TYR A 92 -1.15 -8.40 -5.74
N VAL A 93 -1.61 -8.78 -6.94
CA VAL A 93 -2.17 -7.84 -7.92
C VAL A 93 -3.43 -7.18 -7.37
N GLU A 94 -4.29 -7.95 -6.71
CA GLU A 94 -5.50 -7.44 -6.08
C GLU A 94 -5.17 -6.44 -4.96
N LEU A 95 -4.27 -6.82 -4.03
CA LEU A 95 -3.81 -5.93 -2.95
C LEU A 95 -3.20 -4.65 -3.51
N LYS A 96 -2.30 -4.75 -4.49
CA LYS A 96 -1.68 -3.59 -5.15
C LYS A 96 -2.72 -2.68 -5.79
N THR A 97 -3.76 -3.25 -6.40
CA THR A 97 -4.85 -2.50 -7.02
C THR A 97 -5.69 -1.77 -5.97
N GLN A 98 -6.06 -2.45 -4.87
CA GLN A 98 -6.80 -1.86 -3.75
C GLN A 98 -6.02 -0.70 -3.10
N ILE A 99 -4.71 -0.88 -2.87
CA ILE A 99 -3.82 0.17 -2.34
C ILE A 99 -3.69 1.33 -3.33
N SER A 100 -3.69 1.04 -4.64
CA SER A 100 -3.61 2.08 -5.67
C SER A 100 -4.88 2.93 -5.73
N ARG A 101 -6.06 2.30 -5.61
CA ARG A 101 -7.39 2.96 -5.67
C ARG A 101 -7.73 3.81 -4.46
N THR A 102 -7.13 3.58 -3.30
CA THR A 102 -7.47 4.26 -2.03
C THR A 102 -7.07 5.75 -1.98
N LEU A 103 -6.49 6.31 -3.04
CA LEU A 103 -6.13 7.72 -3.14
C LEU A 103 -6.45 8.25 -4.54
N ILE A 104 -7.74 8.40 -4.84
CA ILE A 104 -8.16 9.39 -5.83
C ILE A 104 -8.98 10.46 -5.09
N PRO A 105 -8.37 11.56 -4.65
CA PRO A 105 -8.97 12.86 -4.81
C PRO A 105 -8.56 13.38 -6.19
N ALA A 106 -9.56 13.70 -7.02
CA ALA A 106 -9.39 14.43 -8.27
C ALA A 106 -8.69 15.78 -8.04
#